data_AF-A0A6S6UAG2-F1
#
_entry.id   AF-A0A6S6UAG2-F1
#
_cell.length_a   1.000
_cell.length_b   1.000
_cell.length_c   1.000
_cell.angle_alpha   90.00
_cell.angle_beta   90.00
_cell.angle_gamma   90.00
#
_symmetry.space_group_name_H-M   'P 1'
#
loop_
_entity.id
_entity.type
_entity.pdbx_description
1 polymer ?
#
loop_
_entity_poly.entity_id
_entity_poly.type
_entity_poly.pdbx_seq_one_letter_code
_entity_poly.pdbx_strand_id
1 'polypeptide(L)'
;FTKQEKSGAISKVVDFGMKKVLPRIGGLISKNYAAYKYLPDSIEEFLTTEMLEEELKTAGFEMKYTKSFSMGISTLLIAQKPL
;
A
#
# COMPACT_ATOMS: atom_id res chain seq x y z
N PHE A 1 1.59 -5.80 -2.39
CA PHE A 1 1.41 -4.49 -1.71
C PHE A 1 0.56 -3.63 -2.63
N THR A 2 -0.40 -2.91 -2.08
CA THR A 2 -1.26 -1.99 -2.84
C THR A 2 -1.04 -0.58 -2.33
N LYS A 3 -1.26 0.42 -3.17
CA LYS A 3 -1.35 1.81 -2.73
C LYS A 3 -2.77 2.13 -2.29
N GLN A 4 -2.88 3.07 -1.37
CA GLN A 4 -4.17 3.59 -0.93
C GLN A 4 -4.80 4.46 -2.01
N GLU A 5 -6.12 4.37 -2.18
CA GLU A 5 -6.87 5.37 -2.94
C GLU A 5 -6.86 6.70 -2.17
N LYS A 6 -6.38 7.76 -2.83
CA LYS A 6 -6.23 9.09 -2.22
C LYS A 6 -7.60 9.78 -2.11
N SER A 7 -8.35 9.49 -1.06
CA SER A 7 -9.58 10.21 -0.72
C SER A 7 -9.57 10.71 0.74
N GLY A 8 -10.05 11.93 0.96
CA GLY A 8 -10.25 12.51 2.29
C GLY A 8 -9.02 13.14 2.97
N ALA A 9 -9.22 13.59 4.21
CA ALA A 9 -8.20 14.25 5.04
C ALA A 9 -7.24 13.25 5.72
N ILE A 10 -7.74 12.05 6.04
CA ILE A 10 -6.98 11.01 6.74
C ILE A 10 -5.83 10.49 5.86
N SER A 11 -6.09 10.22 4.59
CA SER A 11 -5.06 9.77 3.62
C SER A 11 -3.91 10.77 3.51
N LYS A 12 -4.19 12.09 3.52
CA LYS A 12 -3.15 13.14 3.51
C LYS A 12 -2.25 13.12 4.75
N VAL A 13 -2.82 12.83 5.93
CA VAL A 13 -2.05 12.74 7.17
C VAL A 13 -1.14 11.50 7.15
N VAL A 14 -1.67 10.36 6.71
CA VAL A 14 -0.90 9.13 6.53
C VAL A 14 0.23 9.34 5.52
N ASP A 15 -0.06 9.93 4.37
CA ASP A 15 0.92 10.27 3.33
C ASP A 15 2.02 11.18 3.87
N PHE A 16 1.65 12.19 4.68
CA PHE A 16 2.64 13.06 5.32
C PHE A 16 3.53 12.27 6.28
N GLY A 17 2.95 11.42 7.13
CA GLY A 17 3.69 10.52 8.01
C GLY A 17 4.70 9.67 7.23
N MET A 18 4.23 9.00 6.17
CA MET A 18 5.03 8.06 5.37
C MET A 18 6.11 8.76 4.52
N LYS A 19 5.80 9.90 3.88
CA LYS A 19 6.72 10.58 2.96
C LYS A 19 7.64 11.59 3.63
N LYS A 20 7.29 12.08 4.82
CA LYS A 20 8.02 13.17 5.49
C LYS A 20 8.56 12.80 6.86
N VAL A 21 7.80 12.10 7.68
CA VAL A 21 8.22 11.78 9.06
C VAL A 21 9.10 10.53 9.08
N LEU A 22 8.63 9.44 8.46
CA LEU A 22 9.34 8.16 8.43
C LEU A 22 10.76 8.26 7.83
N PRO A 23 11.00 8.92 6.68
CA PRO A 23 12.34 9.01 6.11
C PRO A 23 13.31 9.80 7.00
N ARG A 24 12.81 10.84 7.68
CA ARG A 24 13.63 11.68 8.55
C ARG A 24 14.00 10.96 9.84
N ILE A 25 13.04 10.35 10.53
CA ILE A 25 13.29 9.65 11.79
C ILE A 25 14.06 8.35 11.53
N GLY A 26 13.58 7.54 10.58
CA GLY A 26 14.23 6.29 10.20
C GLY A 26 15.64 6.53 9.70
N GLY A 27 15.84 7.55 8.85
CA GLY A 27 17.16 7.95 8.37
C GLY A 27 18.08 8.46 9.48
N LEU A 28 17.58 9.20 10.46
CA LEU A 28 18.37 9.70 11.59
C LEU A 28 18.86 8.56 12.50
N ILE A 29 17.96 7.63 12.85
CA ILE A 29 18.28 6.52 13.77
C ILE A 29 19.17 5.49 13.08
N SER A 30 18.82 5.09 11.85
CA SER A 30 19.54 4.05 11.10
C SER A 30 20.77 4.56 10.37
N LYS A 31 20.95 5.88 10.25
CA LYS A 31 21.89 6.53 9.33
C LYS A 31 21.70 6.15 7.85
N ASN A 32 20.52 5.63 7.47
CA ASN A 32 20.19 5.25 6.10
C ASN A 32 18.88 5.91 5.65
N TYR A 33 18.97 7.17 5.24
CA TYR A 33 17.82 7.90 4.70
C TYR A 33 17.25 7.27 3.43
N ALA A 34 18.12 6.73 2.56
CA ALA A 34 17.73 6.19 1.26
C ALA A 34 16.76 5.00 1.39
N ALA A 35 16.99 4.10 2.35
CA ALA A 35 16.10 2.95 2.58
C ALA A 35 14.68 3.40 3.02
N TYR A 36 14.60 4.38 3.92
CA TYR A 36 13.30 4.87 4.41
C TYR A 36 12.62 5.84 3.44
N LYS A 37 13.34 6.39 2.46
CA LYS A 37 12.76 7.10 1.32
C LYS A 37 12.28 6.13 0.24
N TYR A 38 13.02 5.05 -0.02
CA TYR A 38 12.65 4.04 -1.00
C TYR A 38 11.29 3.39 -0.69
N LEU A 39 10.99 3.16 0.58
CA LEU A 39 9.71 2.55 0.98
C LEU A 39 8.48 3.33 0.49
N PRO A 40 8.25 4.62 0.87
CA PRO A 40 7.12 5.38 0.34
C PRO A 40 7.14 5.52 -1.18
N ASP A 41 8.32 5.70 -1.78
CA ASP A 41 8.45 5.88 -3.23
C ASP A 41 8.01 4.59 -3.97
N SER A 42 8.43 3.41 -3.51
CA SER A 42 8.03 2.12 -4.09
C SER A 42 6.53 1.83 -3.94
N ILE A 43 5.90 2.30 -2.86
CA ILE A 43 4.46 2.07 -2.63
C ILE A 43 3.62 2.86 -3.64
N GLU A 44 4.05 4.05 -4.08
CA GLU A 44 3.30 4.85 -5.06
C GLU A 44 3.20 4.18 -6.44
N GLU A 45 4.15 3.30 -6.76
CA GLU A 45 4.20 2.53 -8.00
C GLU A 45 3.29 1.28 -7.97
N PHE A 46 2.83 0.87 -6.79
CA PHE A 46 1.93 -0.27 -6.67
C PHE A 46 0.51 0.01 -7.18
N LEU A 47 -0.17 -1.06 -7.58
CA LEU A 47 -1.59 -1.06 -7.94
C LEU A 47 -2.45 -0.61 -6.75
N THR A 48 -3.61 -0.01 -7.01
CA THR A 48 -4.62 0.12 -5.96
C THR A 48 -5.20 -1.26 -5.63
N THR A 49 -5.98 -1.34 -4.55
CA THR A 49 -6.63 -2.61 -4.18
C THR A 49 -7.56 -3.08 -5.30
N GLU A 50 -8.32 -2.16 -5.88
CA GLU A 50 -9.30 -2.39 -6.93
C GLU A 50 -8.62 -2.86 -8.21
N MET A 51 -7.52 -2.21 -8.59
CA MET A 51 -6.72 -2.62 -9.74
C MET A 51 -6.11 -4.02 -9.54
N LEU A 52 -5.58 -4.32 -8.35
CA LEU A 52 -5.02 -5.64 -8.07
C LEU A 52 -6.10 -6.74 -8.08
N GLU A 53 -7.29 -6.46 -7.58
CA GLU A 53 -8.43 -7.37 -7.71
C GLU A 53 -8.80 -7.66 -9.16
N GLU A 54 -8.80 -6.62 -10.01
CA GLU A 54 -9.11 -6.76 -11.43
C GLU A 54 -8.04 -7.58 -12.16
N GLU A 55 -6.76 -7.35 -11.86
CA GLU A 55 -5.65 -8.16 -12.38
C GLU A 55 -5.78 -9.63 -11.97
N LEU A 56 -6.14 -9.90 -10.70
CA LEU A 56 -6.35 -11.27 -10.21
C LEU A 56 -7.53 -11.95 -10.91
N LYS A 57 -8.65 -11.23 -11.11
CA LYS A 57 -9.81 -11.72 -11.86
C LYS A 57 -9.45 -12.03 -13.31
N THR A 58 -8.73 -11.12 -13.96
CA THR A 58 -8.27 -11.27 -15.35
C THR A 58 -7.31 -12.46 -15.51
N ALA A 59 -6.48 -12.72 -14.50
CA ALA A 59 -5.61 -13.89 -14.43
C ALA A 59 -6.37 -15.22 -14.14
N GLY A 60 -7.71 -15.18 -14.02
CA GLY A 60 -8.55 -16.36 -13.82
C GLY A 60 -8.72 -16.79 -12.37
N PHE A 61 -8.41 -15.92 -11.40
CA PHE A 61 -8.70 -16.17 -9.99
C PHE A 61 -10.08 -15.65 -9.60
N GLU A 62 -10.72 -16.32 -8.65
CA GLU A 62 -11.93 -15.85 -7.99
C GLU A 62 -11.54 -15.16 -6.67
N MET A 63 -11.95 -13.91 -6.49
CA MET A 63 -11.75 -13.19 -5.22
C MET A 63 -12.68 -13.76 -4.14
N LYS A 64 -12.11 -14.14 -2.99
CA LYS A 64 -12.84 -14.65 -1.83
C LYS A 64 -12.97 -13.63 -0.71
N TYR A 65 -11.98 -12.76 -0.56
CA TYR A 65 -11.98 -11.74 0.49
C TYR A 65 -11.13 -10.55 0.12
N THR A 66 -11.63 -9.36 0.43
CA THR A 66 -10.86 -8.11 0.43
C THR A 66 -11.20 -7.35 1.69
N LYS A 67 -10.17 -6.99 2.48
CA LYS A 67 -10.37 -6.19 3.69
C LYS A 67 -9.23 -5.22 3.94
N SER A 68 -9.59 -3.96 4.08
CA SER A 68 -8.68 -2.88 4.45
C SER A 68 -8.54 -2.76 5.97
N PHE A 69 -7.34 -2.47 6.43
CA PHE A 69 -6.95 -2.26 7.81
C PHE A 69 -6.25 -0.91 7.96
N SER A 70 -6.21 -0.40 9.20
CA SER A 70 -5.47 0.82 9.54
C SER A 70 -5.81 1.99 8.61
N MET A 71 -7.11 2.20 8.37
CA MET A 71 -7.63 3.25 7.47
C MET A 71 -7.16 3.13 6.01
N GLY A 72 -6.84 1.92 5.54
CA GLY A 72 -6.41 1.67 4.16
C GLY A 72 -4.90 1.69 3.95
N ILE A 73 -4.10 1.65 5.03
CA ILE A 73 -2.64 1.49 4.94
C ILE A 73 -2.26 0.07 4.51
N SER A 74 -3.05 -0.93 4.92
CA SER A 74 -2.81 -2.33 4.60
C SER A 74 -4.10 -3.00 4.19
N THR A 75 -4.03 -3.88 3.19
CA THR A 75 -5.19 -4.61 2.67
C THR A 75 -4.87 -6.09 2.57
N LEU A 76 -5.75 -6.94 3.11
CA LEU A 76 -5.74 -8.38 2.88
C LEU A 76 -6.59 -8.70 1.66
N LEU A 77 -5.99 -9.40 0.69
CA LEU A 77 -6.67 -9.98 -0.45
C LEU A 77 -6.52 -11.50 -0.40
N ILE A 78 -7.62 -12.22 -0.55
CA ILE A 78 -7.64 -13.69 -0.70
C ILE A 78 -8.30 -14.00 -2.03
N ALA A 79 -7.54 -14.64 -2.92
CA ALA A 79 -8.01 -15.09 -4.23
C ALA A 79 -7.73 -16.58 -4.39
N GLN A 80 -8.63 -17.29 -5.07
CA GLN A 80 -8.54 -18.74 -5.27
C GLN A 80 -8.71 -19.05 -6.74
N LYS A 81 -7.83 -19.89 -7.29
CA LYS A 81 -8.02 -20.43 -8.64
C LYS A 81 -9.15 -21.46 -8.60
N PRO A 82 -10.21 -21.32 -9.41
CA PRO A 82 -11.24 -22.36 -9.51
C PRO A 82 -10.62 -23.66 -10.04
N LEU A 83 -11.11 -24.79 -9.54
CA LEU A 83 -10.70 -26.13 -9.95
C LEU A 83 -11.22 -26.47 -11.35
#